data_AF-A0A7Y3E7H5-F1
#
_entry.id   AF-A0A7Y3E7H5-F1
#
_cell.length_a   1.000
_cell.length_b   1.000
_cell.length_c   1.000
_cell.angle_alpha   90.00
_cell.angle_beta   90.00
_cell.angle_gamma   90.00
#
_symmetry.space_group_name_H-M   'P 1'
#
loop_
_entity.id
_entity.type
_entity.pdbx_description
1 polymer ?
#
loop_
_entity_poly.entity_id
_entity_poly.type
_entity_poly.pdbx_seq_one_letter_code
_entity_poly.pdbx_strand_id
1 'polypeptide(L)'
;MKKLIVVVLIVGTTFIFFGTKKGRVAKNVAISYVISSELVNEEGSVVSDRILLPEGYTRKTYPEGSFQQYIQQYPLENYGAKIINYNGQEYGYQSGHVGIFSLPVPENGLQQCADALIRIRAEYLWDKVRKDEIGFNFTSGHYFSWKEYAEGYRPKINGNRVTYFKIATQDVSEDNFYRYLNLIFMYSGTQSLFDELDPVEDISDVEVGDMLIYPGSPGHVIMVADVAIDEIGNKLFIFAQGNTPAQSVHILKNPNDKRISPWYDIEMGQYLEIPTYFFNEVKFIRFK
;
A
#
# COMPACT_ATOMS: atom_id res chain seq x y z
N MET A 1 1.22 51.15 7.60
CA MET A 1 -0.11 50.54 7.83
C MET A 1 -0.52 49.56 6.73
N LYS A 2 -0.62 49.94 5.44
CA LYS A 2 -1.01 49.02 4.34
C LYS A 2 -0.13 47.76 4.20
N LYS A 3 1.20 47.89 4.31
CA LYS A 3 2.14 46.74 4.28
C LYS A 3 1.92 45.76 5.45
N LEU A 4 1.63 46.27 6.65
CA LEU A 4 1.37 45.46 7.84
C LEU A 4 0.06 44.66 7.70
N ILE A 5 -0.97 45.29 7.14
CA ILE A 5 -2.26 44.64 6.87
C ILE A 5 -2.12 43.52 5.83
N VAL A 6 -1.32 43.73 4.77
CA VAL A 6 -1.03 42.70 3.77
C VAL A 6 -0.25 41.53 4.38
N VAL A 7 0.75 41.79 5.23
CA VAL A 7 1.50 40.73 5.93
C VAL A 7 0.58 39.94 6.87
N VAL A 8 -0.28 40.61 7.65
CA VAL A 8 -1.23 39.94 8.55
C VAL A 8 -2.27 39.12 7.77
N LEU A 9 -2.74 39.63 6.63
CA LEU A 9 -3.64 38.88 5.74
C LEU A 9 -2.96 37.64 5.14
N ILE A 10 -1.72 37.75 4.67
CA ILE A 10 -0.96 36.62 4.12
C ILE A 10 -0.68 35.58 5.21
N VAL A 11 -0.28 36.01 6.41
CA VAL A 11 -0.06 35.10 7.54
C VAL A 11 -1.37 34.43 7.95
N GLY A 12 -2.48 35.18 8.02
CA GLY A 12 -3.81 34.67 8.33
C GLY A 12 -4.31 33.66 7.30
N THR A 13 -4.19 33.94 6.01
CA THR A 13 -4.61 33.01 4.95
C THR A 13 -3.75 31.76 4.90
N THR A 14 -2.44 31.89 5.17
CA THR A 14 -1.51 30.75 5.28
C THR A 14 -1.89 29.87 6.46
N PHE A 15 -2.22 30.46 7.62
CA PHE A 15 -2.65 29.72 8.81
C PHE A 15 -3.99 29.00 8.59
N ILE A 16 -4.95 29.66 7.93
CA ILE A 16 -6.23 29.06 7.54
C ILE A 16 -6.01 27.88 6.58
N PHE A 17 -5.14 28.03 5.58
CA PHE A 17 -4.83 26.97 4.63
C PHE A 17 -4.28 25.73 5.34
N PHE A 18 -3.28 25.88 6.22
CA PHE A 18 -2.70 24.77 6.99
C PHE A 18 -3.66 24.12 8.00
N GLY A 19 -4.77 24.79 8.35
CA GLY A 19 -5.85 24.20 9.14
C GLY A 19 -6.73 23.21 8.36
N THR A 20 -6.76 23.31 7.01
CA THR A 20 -7.52 22.39 6.14
C THR A 20 -6.81 21.04 6.00
N LYS A 21 -7.55 19.96 5.70
CA LYS A 21 -6.98 18.61 5.46
C LYS A 21 -5.87 18.63 4.40
N LYS A 22 -6.09 19.34 3.28
CA LYS A 22 -5.09 19.50 2.22
C LYS A 22 -3.86 20.30 2.68
N GLY A 23 -4.08 21.35 3.48
CA GLY A 23 -2.97 22.11 4.05
C GLY A 23 -2.14 21.29 5.02
N ARG A 24 -2.76 20.44 5.86
CA ARG A 24 -2.01 19.55 6.76
C ARG A 24 -1.14 18.55 5.99
N VAL A 25 -1.64 17.95 4.91
CA VAL A 25 -0.80 17.12 4.02
C VAL A 25 0.37 17.93 3.46
N ALA A 26 0.14 19.16 2.98
CA ALA A 26 1.23 20.02 2.49
C ALA A 26 2.27 20.35 3.58
N LYS A 27 1.81 20.56 4.82
CA LYS A 27 2.68 20.74 5.99
C LYS A 27 3.48 19.47 6.27
N ASN A 28 2.88 18.29 6.18
CA ASN A 28 3.55 17.01 6.41
C ASN A 28 4.60 16.71 5.34
N VAL A 29 4.31 17.05 4.09
CA VAL A 29 5.30 17.03 3.01
C VAL A 29 6.52 17.86 3.42
N ALA A 30 6.32 19.12 3.84
CA ALA A 30 7.43 19.97 4.28
C ALA A 30 8.17 19.41 5.50
N ILE A 31 7.43 18.86 6.47
CA ILE A 31 7.99 18.26 7.68
C ILE A 31 8.85 17.02 7.36
N SER A 32 8.46 16.22 6.36
CA SER A 32 9.20 15.02 5.97
C SER A 32 10.64 15.30 5.53
N TYR A 33 10.91 16.49 4.97
CA TYR A 33 12.26 16.90 4.56
C TYR A 33 13.18 17.23 5.74
N VAL A 34 12.63 17.50 6.92
CA VAL A 34 13.39 17.91 8.12
C VAL A 34 13.37 16.87 9.23
N ILE A 35 12.60 15.80 9.09
CA ILE A 35 12.63 14.66 10.02
C ILE A 35 13.74 13.70 9.56
N SER A 36 14.72 13.40 10.41
CA SER A 36 15.56 12.21 10.26
C SER A 36 14.77 10.97 10.69
N SER A 37 14.94 9.85 9.99
CA SER A 37 14.32 8.58 10.37
C SER A 37 15.37 7.76 11.12
N GLU A 38 15.49 8.00 12.44
CA GLU A 38 16.53 7.34 13.26
C GLU A 38 16.29 5.84 13.42
N LEU A 39 15.06 5.38 13.18
CA LEU A 39 14.68 3.96 13.22
C LEU A 39 14.82 3.27 11.86
N VAL A 40 15.85 3.62 11.09
CA VAL A 40 16.14 3.00 9.80
C VAL A 40 17.58 2.47 9.78
N ASN A 41 17.72 1.20 9.44
CA ASN A 41 18.99 0.54 9.20
C ASN A 41 19.30 0.57 7.70
N GLU A 42 20.26 1.39 7.30
CA GLU A 42 20.62 1.59 5.89
C GLU A 42 21.15 0.33 5.21
N GLU A 43 21.67 -0.64 5.97
CA GLU A 43 22.17 -1.93 5.47
C GLU A 43 21.06 -2.99 5.32
N GLY A 44 19.87 -2.75 5.88
CA GLY A 44 18.76 -3.70 5.83
C GLY A 44 18.24 -3.90 4.41
N SER A 45 18.18 -5.15 3.95
CA SER A 45 17.77 -5.55 2.59
C SER A 45 16.36 -6.13 2.49
N VAL A 46 15.66 -6.27 3.62
CA VAL A 46 14.25 -6.68 3.71
C VAL A 46 13.50 -5.75 4.65
N VAL A 47 12.15 -5.79 4.65
CA VAL A 47 11.30 -4.91 5.47
C VAL A 47 11.69 -4.94 6.95
N SER A 48 11.78 -6.13 7.57
CA SER A 48 12.10 -6.26 8.99
C SER A 48 13.48 -5.75 9.36
N ASP A 49 14.43 -5.83 8.43
CA ASP A 49 15.84 -5.51 8.72
C ASP A 49 16.11 -4.03 8.48
N ARG A 50 15.39 -3.41 7.52
CA ARG A 50 15.46 -1.98 7.21
C ARG A 50 14.85 -1.13 8.32
N ILE A 51 13.81 -1.61 8.98
CA ILE A 51 13.11 -0.84 10.01
C ILE A 51 13.57 -1.29 11.39
N LEU A 52 14.17 -0.37 12.16
CA LEU A 52 14.56 -0.63 13.55
C LEU A 52 13.35 -0.49 14.47
N LEU A 53 13.36 -1.21 15.59
CA LEU A 53 12.30 -1.14 16.59
C LEU A 53 12.47 0.09 17.50
N PRO A 54 11.38 0.76 17.89
CA PRO A 54 11.42 1.73 18.99
C PRO A 54 11.76 1.04 20.32
N GLU A 55 12.25 1.80 21.29
CA GLU A 55 12.53 1.28 22.64
C GLU A 55 11.25 0.72 23.29
N GLY A 56 11.38 -0.44 23.95
CA GLY A 56 10.26 -1.12 24.63
C GLY A 56 9.36 -1.95 23.71
N TYR A 57 9.63 -1.98 22.40
CA TYR A 57 8.88 -2.77 21.44
C TYR A 57 9.62 -4.01 20.98
N THR A 58 8.87 -5.06 20.69
CA THR A 58 9.35 -6.28 20.04
C THR A 58 8.65 -6.48 18.71
N ARG A 59 9.35 -6.97 17.70
CA ARG A 59 8.73 -7.29 16.41
C ARG A 59 7.82 -8.51 16.55
N LYS A 60 6.59 -8.43 16.04
CA LYS A 60 5.71 -9.59 15.98
C LYS A 60 6.27 -10.62 15.00
N THR A 61 6.35 -11.87 15.44
CA THR A 61 6.81 -12.99 14.61
C THR A 61 5.64 -13.76 14.00
N TYR A 62 5.85 -14.33 12.82
CA TYR A 62 4.85 -15.09 12.10
C TYR A 62 5.40 -16.45 11.66
N PRO A 63 4.53 -17.46 11.47
CA PRO A 63 4.94 -18.78 11.01
C PRO A 63 5.70 -18.72 9.68
N GLU A 64 6.68 -19.60 9.52
CA GLU A 64 7.42 -19.71 8.27
C GLU A 64 6.50 -20.07 7.11
N GLY A 65 6.67 -19.37 5.98
CA GLY A 65 5.87 -19.54 4.78
C GLY A 65 4.50 -18.85 4.81
N SER A 66 4.14 -18.16 5.90
CA SER A 66 2.92 -17.35 5.93
C SER A 66 3.04 -16.11 5.04
N PHE A 67 1.89 -15.51 4.69
CA PHE A 67 1.88 -14.25 3.94
C PHE A 67 2.51 -13.11 4.76
N GLN A 68 2.26 -13.10 6.06
CA GLN A 68 2.80 -12.10 6.98
C GLN A 68 4.33 -12.13 7.03
N GLN A 69 4.91 -13.34 7.16
CA GLN A 69 6.35 -13.51 7.11
C GLN A 69 6.91 -13.10 5.75
N TYR A 70 6.22 -13.46 4.64
CA TYR A 70 6.63 -13.09 3.30
C TYR A 70 6.74 -11.57 3.12
N ILE A 71 5.80 -10.79 3.67
CA ILE A 71 5.86 -9.32 3.62
C ILE A 71 6.96 -8.76 4.52
N GLN A 72 7.12 -9.25 5.76
CA GLN A 72 8.22 -8.82 6.63
C GLN A 72 9.60 -9.11 6.04
N GLN A 73 9.71 -10.15 5.23
CA GLN A 73 10.94 -10.54 4.54
C GLN A 73 10.98 -10.06 3.08
N TYR A 74 10.06 -9.18 2.67
CA TYR A 74 10.01 -8.73 1.28
C TYR A 74 11.30 -7.96 0.94
N PRO A 75 12.01 -8.33 -0.16
CA PRO A 75 13.25 -7.68 -0.55
C PRO A 75 13.06 -6.20 -0.83
N LEU A 76 14.03 -5.39 -0.40
CA LEU A 76 14.07 -3.97 -0.64
C LEU A 76 15.27 -3.61 -1.52
N GLU A 77 15.09 -2.56 -2.31
CA GLU A 77 16.21 -1.87 -2.95
C GLU A 77 17.16 -1.28 -1.90
N ASN A 78 18.41 -1.05 -2.30
CA ASN A 78 19.43 -0.41 -1.48
C ASN A 78 18.90 0.90 -0.86
N TYR A 79 19.34 1.21 0.36
CA TYR A 79 18.95 2.45 1.00
C TYR A 79 19.30 3.68 0.15
N GLY A 80 18.40 4.66 0.15
CA GLY A 80 18.50 5.85 -0.70
C GLY A 80 17.98 5.69 -2.13
N ALA A 81 17.54 4.49 -2.53
CA ALA A 81 16.85 4.27 -3.80
C ALA A 81 15.67 5.23 -4.00
N LYS A 82 15.45 5.63 -5.25
CA LYS A 82 14.44 6.61 -5.63
C LYS A 82 13.13 5.93 -6.03
N ILE A 83 12.01 6.54 -5.65
CA ILE A 83 10.71 6.15 -6.19
C ILE A 83 10.73 6.49 -7.68
N ILE A 84 10.48 5.49 -8.52
CA ILE A 84 10.44 5.62 -9.98
C ILE A 84 8.99 5.45 -10.43
N ASN A 85 8.54 6.35 -11.32
CA ASN A 85 7.24 6.24 -11.98
C ASN A 85 7.29 5.21 -13.11
N TYR A 86 6.15 4.73 -13.57
CA TYR A 86 6.05 3.78 -14.70
C TYR A 86 6.75 4.23 -15.99
N ASN A 87 6.97 5.53 -16.16
CA ASN A 87 7.67 6.11 -17.31
C ASN A 87 9.20 6.20 -17.12
N GLY A 88 9.74 5.60 -16.06
CA GLY A 88 11.17 5.60 -15.72
C GLY A 88 11.67 6.89 -15.06
N GLN A 89 10.85 7.92 -14.90
CA GLN A 89 11.24 9.17 -14.26
C GLN A 89 11.14 9.08 -12.74
N GLU A 90 12.00 9.80 -12.02
CA GLU A 90 11.89 9.94 -10.58
C GLU A 90 10.56 10.61 -10.19
N TYR A 91 9.92 10.09 -9.15
CA TYR A 91 8.78 10.74 -8.53
C TYR A 91 9.23 12.03 -7.81
N GLY A 92 8.46 13.10 -7.94
CA GLY A 92 8.89 14.43 -7.44
C GLY A 92 9.07 14.51 -5.92
N TYR A 93 8.42 13.63 -5.15
CA TYR A 93 8.48 13.64 -3.69
C TYR A 93 9.16 12.38 -3.13
N GLN A 94 10.46 12.49 -2.87
CA GLN A 94 11.35 11.40 -2.43
C GLN A 94 11.56 11.34 -0.90
N SER A 95 11.02 12.30 -0.14
CA SER A 95 11.22 12.37 1.31
C SER A 95 10.11 11.68 2.12
N GLY A 96 9.10 11.16 1.42
CA GLY A 96 7.95 10.47 2.00
C GLY A 96 8.15 8.98 2.24
N HIS A 97 9.32 8.41 1.94
CA HIS A 97 9.59 6.97 2.10
C HIS A 97 10.90 6.68 2.82
N VAL A 98 11.04 5.44 3.28
CA VAL A 98 12.25 4.92 3.97
C VAL A 98 12.79 3.63 3.36
N GLY A 99 12.06 3.06 2.40
CA GLY A 99 12.45 1.85 1.68
C GLY A 99 11.60 1.66 0.43
N ILE A 100 12.15 0.95 -0.55
CA ILE A 100 11.48 0.64 -1.82
C ILE A 100 11.50 -0.86 -1.97
N PHE A 101 10.33 -1.46 -2.21
CA PHE A 101 10.22 -2.88 -2.48
C PHE A 101 10.94 -3.18 -3.79
N SER A 102 11.67 -4.30 -3.84
CA SER A 102 12.28 -4.80 -5.07
C SER A 102 11.23 -5.44 -5.98
N LEU A 103 10.22 -4.65 -6.32
CA LEU A 103 9.08 -4.98 -7.17
C LEU A 103 9.12 -4.06 -8.39
N PRO A 104 9.44 -4.57 -9.59
CA PRO A 104 9.52 -3.77 -10.79
C PRO A 104 8.21 -3.05 -11.10
N VAL A 105 8.30 -1.78 -11.51
CA VAL A 105 7.14 -1.01 -11.97
C VAL A 105 6.86 -1.38 -13.43
N PRO A 106 5.64 -1.84 -13.78
CA PRO A 106 5.32 -2.17 -15.16
C PRO A 106 5.36 -0.93 -16.06
N GLU A 107 6.07 -1.02 -17.19
CA GLU A 107 6.19 0.08 -18.17
C GLU A 107 4.85 0.46 -18.81
N ASN A 108 3.89 -0.46 -18.82
CA ASN A 108 2.54 -0.23 -19.34
C ASN A 108 1.69 0.69 -18.45
N GLY A 109 2.19 1.10 -17.28
CA GLY A 109 1.50 1.99 -16.34
C GLY A 109 0.33 1.35 -15.60
N LEU A 110 0.07 0.06 -15.83
CA LEU A 110 -0.77 -0.77 -14.97
C LEU A 110 0.01 -1.07 -13.68
N GLN A 111 -0.67 -1.54 -12.64
CA GLN A 111 -0.16 -1.62 -11.27
C GLN A 111 -0.28 -0.32 -10.47
N GLN A 112 -1.50 0.18 -10.35
CA GLN A 112 -1.86 1.30 -9.49
C GLN A 112 -2.01 0.86 -8.01
N CYS A 113 -2.43 1.75 -7.12
CA CYS A 113 -2.40 1.54 -5.66
C CYS A 113 -2.82 0.12 -5.19
N ALA A 114 -4.05 -0.31 -5.48
CA ALA A 114 -4.57 -1.62 -5.10
C ALA A 114 -3.91 -2.77 -5.87
N ASP A 115 -3.62 -2.55 -7.15
CA ASP A 115 -3.02 -3.55 -8.04
C ASP A 115 -1.66 -4.03 -7.55
N ALA A 116 -0.85 -3.14 -6.99
CA ALA A 116 0.44 -3.49 -6.38
C ALA A 116 0.26 -4.50 -5.24
N LEU A 117 -0.75 -4.31 -4.40
CA LEU A 117 -1.04 -5.19 -3.27
C LEU A 117 -1.64 -6.53 -3.73
N ILE A 118 -2.50 -6.48 -4.75
CA ILE A 118 -3.02 -7.67 -5.46
C ILE A 118 -1.87 -8.50 -6.03
N ARG A 119 -0.90 -7.85 -6.71
CA ARG A 119 0.28 -8.50 -7.28
C ARG A 119 1.09 -9.22 -6.21
N ILE A 120 1.42 -8.54 -5.11
CA ILE A 120 2.20 -9.11 -4.02
C ILE A 120 1.50 -10.35 -3.43
N ARG A 121 0.17 -10.30 -3.23
CA ARG A 121 -0.61 -11.45 -2.77
C ARG A 121 -0.59 -12.60 -3.78
N ALA A 122 -0.75 -12.30 -5.06
CA ALA A 122 -0.79 -13.31 -6.11
C ALA A 122 0.58 -13.97 -6.33
N GLU A 123 1.67 -13.21 -6.32
CA GLU A 123 3.05 -13.73 -6.40
C GLU A 123 3.39 -14.59 -5.18
N TYR A 124 3.00 -14.18 -3.97
CA TYR A 124 3.15 -15.04 -2.79
C TYR A 124 2.48 -16.41 -2.97
N LEU A 125 1.23 -16.44 -3.44
CA LEU A 125 0.50 -17.70 -3.69
C LEU A 125 1.15 -18.50 -4.82
N TRP A 126 1.66 -17.82 -5.85
CA TRP A 126 2.39 -18.45 -6.95
C TRP A 126 3.65 -19.17 -6.46
N ASP A 127 4.48 -18.48 -5.68
CA ASP A 127 5.76 -18.96 -5.15
C ASP A 127 5.58 -20.09 -4.14
N LYS A 128 4.46 -20.08 -3.40
CA LYS A 128 4.08 -21.16 -2.47
C LYS A 128 3.34 -22.31 -3.14
N VAL A 129 3.24 -22.33 -4.47
CA VAL A 129 2.55 -23.37 -5.25
C VAL A 129 1.05 -23.48 -4.88
N ARG A 130 0.46 -22.39 -4.39
CA ARG A 130 -0.96 -22.26 -4.00
C ARG A 130 -1.79 -21.59 -5.10
N LYS A 131 -1.52 -21.96 -6.36
CA LYS A 131 -2.06 -21.27 -7.55
C LYS A 131 -3.59 -21.37 -7.67
N ASP A 132 -4.19 -22.42 -7.10
CA ASP A 132 -5.66 -22.60 -7.08
C ASP A 132 -6.37 -21.56 -6.20
N GLU A 133 -5.64 -20.86 -5.32
CA GLU A 133 -6.17 -19.82 -4.44
C GLU A 133 -6.09 -18.41 -5.05
N ILE A 134 -5.46 -18.29 -6.23
CA ILE A 134 -5.32 -17.00 -6.92
C ILE A 134 -6.63 -16.67 -7.63
N GLY A 135 -7.31 -15.63 -7.15
CA GLY A 135 -8.49 -15.07 -7.80
C GLY A 135 -8.98 -13.80 -7.12
N PHE A 136 -9.62 -12.93 -7.88
CA PHE A 136 -10.08 -11.62 -7.43
C PHE A 136 -11.42 -11.28 -8.08
N ASN A 137 -12.21 -10.45 -7.41
CA ASN A 137 -13.42 -9.89 -7.97
C ASN A 137 -13.11 -8.67 -8.82
N PHE A 138 -13.76 -8.60 -9.98
CA PHE A 138 -13.92 -7.32 -10.66
C PHE A 138 -14.78 -6.38 -9.81
N THR A 139 -14.72 -5.08 -10.08
CA THR A 139 -15.54 -4.05 -9.43
C THR A 139 -17.05 -4.30 -9.58
N SER A 140 -17.45 -5.08 -10.59
CA SER A 140 -18.82 -5.53 -10.78
C SER A 140 -19.23 -6.72 -9.90
N GLY A 141 -18.35 -7.21 -9.03
CA GLY A 141 -18.57 -8.35 -8.13
C GLY A 141 -18.36 -9.73 -8.76
N HIS A 142 -17.92 -9.80 -10.02
CA HIS A 142 -17.70 -11.09 -10.70
C HIS A 142 -16.29 -11.61 -10.36
N TYR A 143 -16.25 -12.76 -9.70
CA TYR A 143 -15.01 -13.46 -9.38
C TYR A 143 -14.37 -14.05 -10.63
N PHE A 144 -13.05 -13.91 -10.76
CA PHE A 144 -12.31 -14.57 -11.82
C PHE A 144 -10.98 -15.13 -11.32
N SER A 145 -10.86 -16.46 -11.36
CA SER A 145 -9.68 -17.16 -10.88
C SER A 145 -8.57 -17.24 -11.93
N TRP A 146 -7.32 -17.34 -11.46
CA TRP A 146 -6.18 -17.71 -12.30
C TRP A 146 -6.42 -19.05 -13.00
N LYS A 147 -6.98 -20.03 -12.28
CA LYS A 147 -7.27 -21.36 -12.81
C LYS A 147 -8.15 -21.31 -14.07
N GLU A 148 -9.27 -20.60 -14.02
CA GLU A 148 -10.16 -20.44 -15.18
C GLU A 148 -9.43 -19.72 -16.33
N TYR A 149 -8.66 -18.67 -16.03
CA TYR A 149 -7.90 -17.96 -17.05
C TYR A 149 -6.85 -18.87 -17.72
N ALA A 150 -6.12 -19.65 -16.93
CA ALA A 150 -5.11 -20.59 -17.39
C ALA A 150 -5.72 -21.75 -18.20
N GLU A 151 -6.96 -22.14 -17.90
CA GLU A 151 -7.72 -23.13 -18.70
C GLU A 151 -8.20 -22.58 -20.05
N GLY A 152 -8.11 -21.27 -20.28
CA GLY A 152 -8.43 -20.61 -21.55
C GLY A 152 -9.71 -19.77 -21.55
N TYR A 153 -10.33 -19.55 -20.38
CA TYR A 153 -11.48 -18.66 -20.26
C TYR A 153 -11.06 -17.20 -20.34
N ARG A 154 -11.87 -16.36 -20.99
CA ARG A 154 -11.68 -14.91 -21.04
C ARG A 154 -13.01 -14.20 -20.74
N PRO A 155 -12.99 -13.07 -20.01
CA PRO A 155 -14.20 -12.32 -19.75
C PRO A 155 -14.65 -11.59 -21.01
N LYS A 156 -15.97 -11.58 -21.22
CA LYS A 156 -16.67 -10.69 -22.14
C LYS A 156 -17.55 -9.77 -21.29
N ILE A 157 -17.26 -8.48 -21.38
CA ILE A 157 -17.85 -7.46 -20.53
C ILE A 157 -18.84 -6.64 -21.33
N ASN A 158 -20.05 -6.47 -20.78
CA ASN A 158 -21.09 -5.62 -21.34
C ASN A 158 -21.74 -4.83 -20.20
N GLY A 159 -21.30 -3.58 -20.01
CA GLY A 159 -21.64 -2.80 -18.83
C GLY A 159 -21.17 -3.50 -17.56
N ASN A 160 -22.07 -3.66 -16.58
CA ASN A 160 -21.78 -4.34 -15.31
C ASN A 160 -21.96 -5.86 -15.36
N ARG A 161 -22.15 -6.45 -16.55
CA ARG A 161 -22.28 -7.91 -16.70
C ARG A 161 -21.01 -8.51 -17.27
N VAL A 162 -20.53 -9.56 -16.63
CA VAL A 162 -19.36 -10.33 -17.07
C VAL A 162 -19.79 -11.76 -17.38
N THR A 163 -19.36 -12.25 -18.52
CA THR A 163 -19.55 -13.65 -18.94
C THR A 163 -18.21 -14.22 -19.36
N TYR A 164 -17.95 -15.50 -19.10
CA TYR A 164 -16.66 -16.11 -19.40
C TYR A 164 -16.81 -17.11 -20.55
N PHE A 165 -15.95 -16.98 -21.55
CA PHE A 165 -15.93 -17.86 -22.72
C PHE A 165 -14.56 -18.52 -22.85
N LYS A 166 -14.56 -19.83 -23.09
CA LYS A 166 -13.34 -20.58 -23.38
C LYS A 166 -12.94 -20.34 -24.84
N ILE A 167 -11.97 -19.44 -25.05
CA ILE A 167 -11.54 -19.01 -26.38
C ILE A 167 -10.03 -19.12 -26.61
N ALA A 168 -9.26 -19.40 -25.55
CA ALA A 168 -7.82 -19.63 -25.61
C ALA A 168 -7.50 -21.10 -25.31
N THR A 169 -6.32 -21.55 -25.71
CA THR A 169 -5.76 -22.83 -25.27
C THR A 169 -5.30 -22.74 -23.82
N GLN A 170 -5.19 -23.88 -23.16
CA GLN A 170 -4.63 -23.94 -21.81
C GLN A 170 -3.18 -23.44 -21.81
N ASP A 171 -2.85 -22.59 -20.86
CA ASP A 171 -1.53 -22.01 -20.67
C ASP A 171 -1.30 -21.68 -19.19
N VAL A 172 -0.41 -22.44 -18.55
CA VAL A 172 -0.06 -22.31 -17.13
C VAL A 172 1.29 -21.61 -16.92
N SER A 173 1.82 -20.96 -17.96
CA SER A 173 3.08 -20.24 -17.90
C SER A 173 3.01 -19.00 -17.00
N GLU A 174 4.17 -18.58 -16.51
CA GLU A 174 4.32 -17.34 -15.75
C GLU A 174 3.98 -16.10 -16.58
N ASP A 175 4.37 -16.08 -17.86
CA ASP A 175 3.99 -14.99 -18.77
C ASP A 175 2.47 -14.84 -18.86
N ASN A 176 1.73 -15.97 -18.91
CA ASN A 176 0.28 -15.94 -18.93
C ASN A 176 -0.32 -15.52 -17.58
N PHE A 177 0.36 -15.81 -16.46
CA PHE A 177 -0.01 -15.31 -15.14
C PHE A 177 0.10 -13.79 -15.05
N TYR A 178 1.16 -13.17 -15.58
CA TYR A 178 1.23 -11.70 -15.63
C TYR A 178 0.20 -11.08 -16.58
N ARG A 179 -0.19 -11.78 -17.66
CA ARG A 179 -1.33 -11.35 -18.50
C ARG A 179 -2.66 -11.42 -17.75
N TYR A 180 -2.85 -12.43 -16.91
CA TYR A 180 -3.99 -12.51 -16.00
C TYR A 180 -3.98 -11.34 -15.01
N LEU A 181 -2.86 -11.03 -14.37
CA LEU A 181 -2.76 -9.89 -13.46
C LEU A 181 -3.08 -8.56 -14.14
N ASN A 182 -2.56 -8.32 -15.35
CA ASN A 182 -2.92 -7.12 -16.13
C ASN A 182 -4.43 -7.02 -16.38
N LEU A 183 -5.12 -8.14 -16.64
CA LEU A 183 -6.56 -8.17 -16.76
C LEU A 183 -7.25 -7.83 -15.43
N ILE A 184 -6.75 -8.36 -14.30
CA ILE A 184 -7.27 -8.02 -12.97
C ILE A 184 -7.13 -6.53 -12.70
N PHE A 185 -5.97 -5.93 -12.99
CA PHE A 185 -5.71 -4.49 -12.80
C PHE A 185 -6.62 -3.58 -13.64
N MET A 186 -7.16 -4.09 -14.75
CA MET A 186 -8.11 -3.33 -15.58
C MET A 186 -9.52 -3.28 -14.99
N TYR A 187 -9.92 -4.28 -14.21
CA TYR A 187 -11.32 -4.46 -13.77
C TYR A 187 -11.52 -4.50 -12.27
N SER A 188 -10.43 -4.55 -11.51
CA SER A 188 -10.41 -4.59 -10.04
C SER A 188 -9.70 -3.34 -9.54
N GLY A 189 -9.87 -3.03 -8.25
CA GLY A 189 -9.23 -1.88 -7.63
C GLY A 189 -9.65 -1.75 -6.18
N THR A 190 -9.44 -0.57 -5.59
CA THR A 190 -9.73 -0.33 -4.17
C THR A 190 -11.18 -0.66 -3.80
N GLN A 191 -12.15 -0.31 -4.65
CA GLN A 191 -13.55 -0.64 -4.41
C GLN A 191 -13.80 -2.16 -4.41
N SER A 192 -13.22 -2.90 -5.37
CA SER A 192 -13.45 -4.35 -5.45
C SER A 192 -12.83 -5.09 -4.26
N LEU A 193 -11.65 -4.65 -3.78
CA LEU A 193 -11.05 -5.19 -2.56
C LEU A 193 -11.94 -4.95 -1.33
N PHE A 194 -12.49 -3.74 -1.19
CA PHE A 194 -13.38 -3.40 -0.08
C PHE A 194 -14.66 -4.26 -0.07
N ASP A 195 -15.24 -4.50 -1.25
CA ASP A 195 -16.47 -5.27 -1.36
C ASP A 195 -16.25 -6.80 -1.22
N GLU A 196 -15.05 -7.32 -1.53
CA GLU A 196 -14.77 -8.76 -1.53
C GLU A 196 -14.17 -9.30 -0.22
N LEU A 197 -13.43 -8.46 0.51
CA LEU A 197 -12.61 -8.85 1.66
C LEU A 197 -13.30 -8.55 2.99
N ASP A 198 -12.98 -9.36 3.99
CA ASP A 198 -13.58 -9.22 5.31
C ASP A 198 -12.92 -8.06 6.07
N PRO A 199 -13.71 -7.25 6.81
CA PRO A 199 -13.18 -6.20 7.65
C PRO A 199 -12.43 -6.77 8.86
N VAL A 200 -11.40 -6.06 9.30
CA VAL A 200 -10.78 -6.26 10.62
C VAL A 200 -11.37 -5.21 11.54
N GLU A 201 -12.10 -5.62 12.57
CA GLU A 201 -12.93 -4.72 13.40
C GLU A 201 -12.15 -4.08 14.56
N ASP A 202 -11.12 -4.75 15.08
CA ASP A 202 -10.33 -4.29 16.23
C ASP A 202 -8.86 -4.05 15.86
N ILE A 203 -8.27 -2.98 16.40
CA ILE A 203 -6.86 -2.65 16.15
C ILE A 203 -5.91 -3.74 16.65
N SER A 204 -6.29 -4.41 17.74
CA SER A 204 -5.53 -5.52 18.33
C SER A 204 -5.52 -6.77 17.44
N ASP A 205 -6.44 -6.86 16.46
CA ASP A 205 -6.49 -7.94 15.48
C ASP A 205 -5.75 -7.62 14.18
N VAL A 206 -5.28 -6.37 13.98
CA VAL A 206 -4.59 -5.97 12.75
C VAL A 206 -3.20 -6.59 12.67
N GLU A 207 -2.90 -7.25 11.56
CA GLU A 207 -1.67 -8.01 11.30
C GLU A 207 -0.96 -7.51 10.04
N VAL A 208 0.28 -7.95 9.85
CA VAL A 208 0.98 -7.75 8.57
C VAL A 208 0.14 -8.33 7.42
N GLY A 209 0.13 -7.65 6.28
CA GLY A 209 -0.68 -8.02 5.11
C GLY A 209 -2.10 -7.47 5.11
N ASP A 210 -2.61 -6.96 6.24
CA ASP A 210 -3.88 -6.24 6.27
C ASP A 210 -3.76 -4.90 5.56
N MET A 211 -4.88 -4.41 5.04
CA MET A 211 -4.91 -3.23 4.19
C MET A 211 -5.80 -2.15 4.80
N LEU A 212 -5.20 -0.99 5.09
CA LEU A 212 -5.92 0.21 5.43
C LEU A 212 -6.54 0.79 4.16
N ILE A 213 -7.86 0.95 4.14
CA ILE A 213 -8.59 1.21 2.90
C ILE A 213 -9.57 2.38 2.98
N TYR A 214 -9.60 3.17 1.91
CA TYR A 214 -10.63 4.14 1.60
C TYR A 214 -11.25 3.77 0.24
N PRO A 215 -12.47 3.19 0.24
CA PRO A 215 -13.09 2.68 -0.99
C PRO A 215 -13.52 3.81 -1.94
N GLY A 216 -13.68 3.46 -3.22
CA GLY A 216 -14.19 4.35 -4.26
C GLY A 216 -13.23 4.58 -5.43
N SER A 217 -13.60 5.52 -6.30
CA SER A 217 -12.80 6.00 -7.42
C SER A 217 -12.95 7.53 -7.54
N PRO A 218 -12.00 8.32 -7.00
CA PRO A 218 -10.73 7.88 -6.43
C PRO A 218 -10.88 7.26 -5.03
N GLY A 219 -10.21 6.13 -4.81
CA GLY A 219 -9.98 5.50 -3.51
C GLY A 219 -8.49 5.48 -3.18
N HIS A 220 -8.10 4.96 -2.01
CA HIS A 220 -6.70 4.69 -1.67
C HIS A 220 -6.57 3.48 -0.75
N VAL A 221 -5.45 2.77 -0.86
CA VAL A 221 -5.16 1.60 -0.02
C VAL A 221 -3.66 1.50 0.24
N ILE A 222 -3.32 1.16 1.49
CA ILE A 222 -1.96 0.88 1.93
C ILE A 222 -1.95 -0.43 2.73
N MET A 223 -0.85 -1.18 2.72
CA MET A 223 -0.74 -2.48 3.39
C MET A 223 0.17 -2.37 4.62
N VAL A 224 -0.19 -3.06 5.70
CA VAL A 224 0.70 -3.27 6.86
C VAL A 224 1.86 -4.14 6.43
N ALA A 225 3.08 -3.61 6.47
CA ALA A 225 4.29 -4.30 6.09
C ALA A 225 5.06 -4.87 7.29
N ASP A 226 4.90 -4.28 8.47
CA ASP A 226 5.50 -4.77 9.72
C ASP A 226 4.64 -4.36 10.92
N VAL A 227 4.74 -5.14 12.01
CA VAL A 227 4.04 -4.91 13.28
C VAL A 227 5.02 -5.08 14.43
N ALA A 228 5.05 -4.09 15.33
CA ALA A 228 5.75 -4.17 16.61
C ALA A 228 4.74 -4.12 17.76
N ILE A 229 5.04 -4.82 18.85
CA ILE A 229 4.18 -4.92 20.04
C ILE A 229 5.01 -4.63 21.30
N ASP A 230 4.47 -3.82 22.21
CA ASP A 230 5.06 -3.58 23.54
C ASP A 230 4.61 -4.62 24.58
N GLU A 231 5.11 -4.52 25.82
CA GLU A 231 4.81 -5.48 26.89
C GLU A 231 3.33 -5.53 27.31
N ILE A 232 2.55 -4.49 27.03
CA ILE A 232 1.13 -4.40 27.40
C ILE A 232 0.18 -4.65 26.23
N GLY A 233 0.73 -4.88 25.03
CA GLY A 233 -0.03 -5.26 23.83
C GLY A 233 -0.33 -4.13 22.86
N ASN A 234 0.22 -2.92 23.06
CA ASN A 234 0.05 -1.84 22.08
C ASN A 234 0.82 -2.17 20.80
N LYS A 235 0.18 -1.90 19.66
CA LYS A 235 0.74 -2.19 18.33
C LYS A 235 1.22 -0.92 17.65
N LEU A 236 2.37 -1.03 16.99
CA LEU A 236 2.85 -0.06 16.00
C LEU A 236 2.92 -0.72 14.63
N PHE A 237 2.68 0.08 13.59
CA PHE A 237 2.54 -0.40 12.23
C PHE A 237 3.53 0.28 11.28
N ILE A 238 4.06 -0.48 10.32
CA ILE A 238 4.70 0.05 9.12
C ILE A 238 3.76 -0.15 7.95
N PHE A 239 3.69 0.85 7.08
CA PHE A 239 2.85 0.79 5.88
C PHE A 239 3.67 0.82 4.60
N ALA A 240 3.26 0.03 3.61
CA ALA A 240 3.73 0.10 2.24
C ALA A 240 2.58 0.46 1.28
N GLN A 241 2.90 1.17 0.20
CA GLN A 241 1.90 1.57 -0.79
C GLN A 241 2.43 1.60 -2.22
N GLY A 242 1.53 1.36 -3.18
CA GLY A 242 1.65 1.86 -4.55
C GLY A 242 1.03 3.25 -4.70
N ASN A 243 0.85 3.74 -5.93
CA ASN A 243 0.20 5.02 -6.21
C ASN A 243 -0.54 5.01 -7.55
N THR A 244 -1.27 6.08 -7.84
CA THR A 244 -1.89 6.34 -9.15
C THR A 244 -1.41 7.70 -9.68
N PRO A 245 -0.69 7.76 -10.83
CA PRO A 245 -0.24 6.66 -11.70
C PRO A 245 0.73 5.67 -11.03
N ALA A 246 0.97 4.53 -11.68
CA ALA A 246 1.86 3.49 -11.17
C ALA A 246 3.29 4.00 -10.92
N GLN A 247 3.86 3.61 -9.78
CA GLN A 247 5.21 3.95 -9.34
C GLN A 247 5.75 2.84 -8.43
N SER A 248 7.01 2.93 -8.02
CA SER A 248 7.61 1.97 -7.08
C SER A 248 6.78 1.80 -5.82
N VAL A 249 6.58 0.54 -5.40
CA VAL A 249 6.00 0.24 -4.09
C VAL A 249 7.03 0.59 -3.02
N HIS A 250 6.61 1.34 -2.01
CA HIS A 250 7.55 1.91 -1.04
C HIS A 250 6.96 1.92 0.37
N ILE A 251 7.86 1.84 1.36
CA ILE A 251 7.55 1.96 2.77
C ILE A 251 7.39 3.43 3.12
N LEU A 252 6.26 3.77 3.73
CA LEU A 252 5.91 5.13 4.11
C LEU A 252 6.71 5.60 5.32
N LYS A 253 7.17 6.85 5.26
CA LYS A 253 7.68 7.58 6.41
C LYS A 253 6.51 8.14 7.23
N ASN A 254 6.55 8.06 8.57
CA ASN A 254 5.53 8.69 9.41
C ASN A 254 5.83 10.19 9.61
N PRO A 255 4.98 11.12 9.12
CA PRO A 255 5.14 12.55 9.37
C PRO A 255 4.54 13.02 10.71
N ASN A 256 3.74 12.19 11.38
CA ASN A 256 2.91 12.55 12.53
C ASN A 256 3.66 12.50 13.85
N ASP A 257 4.59 11.55 14.01
CA ASP A 257 5.44 11.42 15.19
C ASP A 257 6.88 11.13 14.80
N LYS A 258 7.78 12.09 15.14
CA LYS A 258 9.21 11.98 14.83
C LYS A 258 9.91 10.91 15.64
N ARG A 259 9.44 10.64 16.85
CA ARG A 259 10.12 9.78 17.83
C ARG A 259 10.08 8.31 17.42
N ILE A 260 8.99 7.93 16.74
CA ILE A 260 8.75 6.56 16.30
C ILE A 260 8.82 6.42 14.78
N SER A 261 9.06 7.50 14.02
CA SER A 261 9.14 7.43 12.55
C SER A 261 10.19 6.40 12.12
N PRO A 262 9.84 5.41 11.27
CA PRO A 262 8.69 5.38 10.36
C PRO A 262 7.42 4.67 10.87
N TRP A 263 7.41 4.18 12.12
CA TRP A 263 6.26 3.52 12.72
C TRP A 263 5.08 4.45 12.95
N TYR A 264 3.88 3.89 12.84
CA TYR A 264 2.61 4.55 13.08
C TYR A 264 1.93 3.94 14.31
N ASP A 265 1.53 4.81 15.23
CA ASP A 265 0.59 4.53 16.31
C ASP A 265 -0.79 5.03 15.86
N ILE A 266 -1.76 4.13 15.74
CA ILE A 266 -3.09 4.41 15.19
C ILE A 266 -4.17 3.69 15.98
N GLU A 267 -5.38 4.23 15.92
CA GLU A 267 -6.59 3.62 16.48
C GLU A 267 -7.66 3.49 15.39
N MET A 268 -8.56 2.52 15.52
CA MET A 268 -9.68 2.33 14.59
C MET A 268 -10.58 3.57 14.54
N GLY A 269 -11.07 3.89 13.33
CA GLY A 269 -11.98 5.01 13.10
C GLY A 269 -11.35 6.40 13.19
N GLN A 270 -10.09 6.53 13.61
CA GLN A 270 -9.42 7.82 13.70
C GLN A 270 -8.95 8.35 12.35
N TYR A 271 -8.71 9.66 12.29
CA TYR A 271 -8.09 10.31 11.15
C TYR A 271 -6.59 10.01 11.09
N LEU A 272 -6.07 9.70 9.90
CA LEU A 272 -4.65 9.42 9.68
C LEU A 272 -4.11 10.24 8.51
N GLU A 273 -2.98 10.92 8.71
CA GLU A 273 -2.22 11.55 7.64
C GLU A 273 -1.03 10.67 7.25
N ILE A 274 -0.80 10.56 5.94
CA ILE A 274 0.39 9.93 5.38
C ILE A 274 1.07 10.93 4.42
N PRO A 275 2.32 10.68 3.98
CA PRO A 275 3.11 11.67 3.24
C PRO A 275 2.43 12.32 2.02
N THR A 276 1.51 11.63 1.34
CA THR A 276 0.83 12.14 0.13
C THR A 276 -0.69 12.07 0.18
N TYR A 277 -1.27 11.61 1.30
CA TYR A 277 -2.70 11.31 1.40
C TYR A 277 -3.19 11.44 2.85
N PHE A 278 -4.49 11.31 3.06
CA PHE A 278 -5.08 11.18 4.39
C PHE A 278 -6.29 10.24 4.36
N PHE A 279 -6.47 9.48 5.43
CA PHE A 279 -7.65 8.68 5.67
C PHE A 279 -8.56 9.41 6.65
N ASN A 280 -9.85 9.55 6.32
CA ASN A 280 -10.82 10.18 7.22
C ASN A 280 -11.08 9.35 8.47
N GLU A 281 -10.98 8.04 8.31
CA GLU A 281 -11.20 7.01 9.31
C GLU A 281 -10.26 5.86 8.99
N VAL A 282 -9.66 5.27 10.02
CA VAL A 282 -8.86 4.05 9.90
C VAL A 282 -9.78 2.84 9.86
N LYS A 283 -9.74 2.11 8.74
CA LYS A 283 -10.50 0.88 8.48
C LYS A 283 -9.63 -0.13 7.76
N PHE A 284 -9.63 -1.36 8.24
CA PHE A 284 -8.81 -2.44 7.69
C PHE A 284 -9.65 -3.53 7.04
N ILE A 285 -9.10 -4.14 6.00
CA ILE A 285 -9.60 -5.37 5.38
C ILE A 285 -8.46 -6.39 5.25
N ARG A 286 -8.80 -7.67 5.19
CA ARG A 286 -7.83 -8.77 5.15
C ARG A 286 -8.08 -9.74 4.00
N PHE A 287 -7.01 -10.18 3.34
CA PHE A 287 -7.10 -11.28 2.37
C PHE A 287 -7.57 -12.59 3.03
N LYS A 288 -8.45 -13.32 2.34
CA LYS A 288 -8.90 -14.65 2.75
C LYS A 288 -7.75 -15.68 2.71
#